data_AF-A0A9Q3FSK8-F1
#
_entry.id   AF-A0A9Q3FSK8-F1
#
_cell.length_a   1.000
_cell.length_b   1.000
_cell.length_c   1.000
_cell.angle_alpha   90.00
_cell.angle_beta   90.00
_cell.angle_gamma   90.00
#
_symmetry.space_group_name_H-M   'P 1'
#
loop_
_entity.id
_entity.type
_entity.pdbx_description
1 polymer ?
#
loop_
_entity_poly.entity_id
_entity_poly.type
_entity_poly.pdbx_seq_one_letter_code
_entity_poly.pdbx_strand_id
1 'polypeptide(L)'
;MELPHSSYHDSLEEEPEEIETMVKVVPSAYHQYLGVFSNFKAEELPPHCTCDHHINLEGYLPPVGVIYSLSNQESDTLRTYISDNVKKFFIGTSSS
;
A
#
# COMPACT_ATOMS: atom_id res chain seq x y z
N MET A 1 -21.75 -19.82 -4.74
CA MET A 1 -22.19 -18.57 -4.11
C MET A 1 -21.25 -17.51 -4.63
N GLU A 2 -21.61 -16.92 -5.76
CA GLU A 2 -20.75 -15.96 -6.46
C GLU A 2 -20.76 -14.63 -5.69
N LEU A 3 -19.57 -14.14 -5.35
CA LEU A 3 -19.40 -12.81 -4.78
C LEU A 3 -19.73 -11.79 -5.87
N PRO A 4 -20.50 -10.73 -5.58
CA PRO A 4 -20.75 -9.69 -6.56
C PRO A 4 -19.39 -9.06 -6.89
N HIS A 5 -19.10 -8.95 -8.18
CA HIS A 5 -18.06 -8.06 -8.69
C HIS A 5 -18.29 -6.70 -8.04
N SER A 6 -17.48 -6.40 -7.02
CA SER A 6 -17.47 -5.12 -6.35
C SER A 6 -17.29 -4.08 -7.44
N SER A 7 -18.34 -3.28 -7.59
CA SER A 7 -18.43 -2.16 -8.50
C SER A 7 -17.13 -1.36 -8.43
N TYR A 8 -16.47 -1.24 -9.59
CA TYR A 8 -15.64 -0.12 -10.00
C TYR A 8 -15.54 0.97 -8.92
N HIS A 9 -14.46 0.96 -8.15
CA HIS A 9 -13.97 2.21 -7.57
C HIS A 9 -13.20 2.94 -8.68
N ASP A 10 -13.95 3.37 -9.69
CA ASP A 10 -13.51 4.29 -10.74
C ASP A 10 -14.14 5.64 -10.42
N SER A 11 -13.71 6.24 -9.31
CA SER A 11 -14.32 7.47 -8.76
C SER A 11 -13.35 8.30 -7.95
N LEU A 12 -12.07 8.31 -8.32
CA LEU A 12 -11.13 9.34 -7.87
C LEU A 12 -10.41 9.84 -9.12
N GLU A 13 -11.05 10.82 -9.77
CA GLU A 13 -10.39 11.64 -10.77
C GLU A 13 -9.12 12.19 -10.11
N GLU A 14 -7.96 11.89 -10.69
CA GLU A 14 -6.70 12.50 -10.28
C GLU A 14 -6.90 14.03 -10.30
N GLU A 15 -6.65 14.69 -9.16
CA GLU A 15 -6.80 16.14 -9.03
C GLU A 15 -6.04 16.82 -10.19
N PRO A 16 -6.68 17.73 -10.95
CA PRO A 16 -6.14 18.23 -12.21
C PRO A 16 -4.76 18.88 -12.07
N GLU A 17 -4.44 19.38 -10.86
CA GLU A 17 -3.11 19.91 -10.53
C GLU A 17 -2.02 18.82 -10.52
N GLU A 18 -2.30 17.60 -10.06
CA GLU A 18 -1.32 16.50 -10.02
C GLU A 18 -0.93 16.09 -11.45
N ILE A 19 -1.92 15.91 -12.32
CA ILE A 19 -1.70 15.54 -13.73
C ILE A 19 -0.81 16.58 -14.45
N GLU A 20 -1.06 17.87 -14.23
CA GLU A 20 -0.27 18.93 -14.87
C GLU A 20 1.20 18.85 -14.45
N THR A 21 1.47 18.59 -13.17
CA THR A 21 2.85 18.40 -12.69
C THR A 21 3.50 17.16 -13.29
N MET A 22 2.77 16.05 -13.40
CA MET A 22 3.27 14.80 -13.92
C MET A 22 3.62 14.90 -15.41
N VAL A 23 2.79 15.56 -16.22
CA VAL A 23 3.07 15.79 -17.66
C VAL A 23 4.35 16.60 -17.87
N LYS A 24 4.67 17.53 -16.96
CA LYS A 24 5.90 18.34 -17.01
C LYS A 24 7.16 17.55 -16.65
N VAL A 25 7.06 16.60 -15.73
CA VAL A 25 8.22 15.86 -15.20
C VAL A 25 8.46 14.55 -15.96
N VAL A 26 7.40 13.86 -16.34
CA VAL A 26 7.47 12.55 -17.02
C VAL A 26 7.81 12.77 -18.50
N PRO A 27 8.82 12.06 -19.05
CA PRO A 27 9.13 12.11 -20.47
C PRO A 27 7.94 11.73 -21.35
N SER A 28 7.82 12.39 -22.52
CA SER A 28 6.66 12.20 -23.42
C SER A 28 6.42 10.76 -23.85
N ALA A 29 7.48 9.96 -23.99
CA ALA A 29 7.38 8.53 -24.30
C ALA A 29 6.57 7.72 -23.28
N TYR A 30 6.42 8.22 -22.05
CA TYR A 30 5.71 7.55 -20.95
C TYR A 30 4.38 8.22 -20.60
N HIS A 31 3.92 9.21 -21.38
CA HIS A 31 2.66 9.91 -21.08
C HIS A 31 1.43 8.98 -21.11
N GLN A 32 1.48 7.88 -21.85
CA GLN A 32 0.42 6.86 -21.80
C GLN A 32 0.36 6.09 -20.47
N TYR A 33 1.39 6.21 -19.63
CA TYR A 33 1.52 5.55 -18.33
C TYR A 33 1.50 6.55 -17.17
N LEU A 34 0.96 7.77 -17.35
CA LEU A 34 0.94 8.78 -16.29
C LEU A 34 0.34 8.23 -15.00
N GLY A 35 -0.72 7.44 -15.07
CA GLY A 35 -1.31 6.80 -13.88
C GLY A 35 -0.35 5.93 -13.05
N VAL A 36 0.75 5.42 -13.61
CA VAL A 36 1.80 4.69 -12.86
C VAL A 36 2.57 5.62 -11.92
N PHE A 37 2.61 6.91 -12.23
CA PHE A 37 3.31 7.92 -11.45
C PHE A 37 2.39 8.66 -10.46
N SER A 38 1.10 8.30 -10.39
CA SER A 38 0.15 8.93 -9.47
C SER A 38 0.47 8.53 -8.02
N ASN A 39 0.59 9.53 -7.13
CA ASN A 39 0.81 9.24 -5.71
C ASN A 39 -0.41 8.55 -5.11
N PHE A 40 -1.61 8.98 -5.51
CA PHE A 40 -2.86 8.39 -5.04
C PHE A 40 -2.92 6.89 -5.34
N LYS A 41 -2.67 6.49 -6.60
CA LYS A 41 -2.65 5.06 -6.99
C LYS A 41 -1.51 4.28 -6.32
N ALA A 42 -0.40 4.95 -6.00
CA ALA A 42 0.70 4.32 -5.27
C ALA A 42 0.36 4.01 -3.79
N GLU A 43 -0.70 4.61 -3.24
CA GLU A 43 -1.20 4.31 -1.89
C GLU A 43 -2.16 3.11 -1.85
N GLU A 44 -2.46 2.49 -2.99
CA GLU A 44 -3.32 1.31 -3.08
C GLU A 44 -2.47 0.04 -3.31
N LEU A 45 -2.76 -1.03 -2.56
CA LEU A 45 -2.14 -2.32 -2.84
C LEU A 45 -2.64 -2.88 -4.17
N PRO A 46 -1.76 -3.48 -4.99
CA PRO A 46 -2.21 -4.20 -6.16
C PRO A 46 -3.10 -5.38 -5.73
N PRO A 47 -4.08 -5.78 -6.55
CA PRO A 47 -4.88 -6.96 -6.28
C PRO A 47 -4.01 -8.21 -6.13
N HIS A 48 -4.39 -9.08 -5.18
CA HIS A 48 -3.77 -10.39 -5.01
C HIS A 48 -3.70 -11.15 -6.33
N CYS A 49 -2.53 -11.71 -6.63
CA CYS A 49 -2.27 -12.39 -7.89
C CYS A 49 -1.42 -13.65 -7.71
N THR A 50 -1.25 -14.43 -8.79
CA THR A 50 -0.42 -15.64 -8.77
C THR A 50 1.06 -15.38 -8.53
N CYS A 51 1.48 -14.12 -8.65
CA CYS A 51 2.86 -13.68 -8.43
C CYS A 51 3.09 -13.18 -6.99
N ASP A 52 2.08 -13.27 -6.11
CA ASP A 52 2.22 -12.89 -4.71
C ASP A 52 3.36 -13.69 -4.07
N HIS A 53 4.17 -13.00 -3.26
CA HIS A 53 5.33 -13.61 -2.63
C HIS A 53 4.90 -14.63 -1.59
N HIS A 54 5.34 -15.88 -1.75
CA HIS A 54 5.08 -16.95 -0.80
C HIS A 54 6.33 -17.28 0.03
N ILE A 55 6.17 -17.34 1.35
CA ILE A 55 7.24 -17.70 2.28
C ILE A 55 7.14 -19.20 2.56
N ASN A 56 7.98 -20.00 1.92
CA ASN A 56 8.09 -21.44 2.17
C ASN A 56 8.88 -21.69 3.46
N LEU A 57 8.26 -22.30 4.47
CA LEU A 57 8.92 -22.63 5.74
C LEU A 57 9.49 -24.05 5.72
N GLU A 58 10.76 -24.19 6.11
CA GLU A 58 11.41 -25.49 6.32
C GLU A 58 11.37 -25.87 7.82
N GLY A 59 10.21 -26.37 8.27
CA GLY A 59 10.05 -27.10 9.55
C GLY A 59 10.17 -26.31 10.85
N TYR A 60 10.55 -25.03 10.83
CA TYR A 60 10.68 -24.20 12.03
C TYR A 60 9.61 -23.12 12.11
N LEU A 61 8.96 -23.01 13.28
CA LEU A 61 8.05 -21.91 13.58
C LEU A 61 8.86 -20.70 14.08
N PRO A 62 8.54 -19.47 13.63
CA PRO A 62 9.22 -18.28 14.13
C PRO A 62 9.03 -18.15 15.65
N PRO A 63 10.08 -17.81 16.41
CA PRO A 63 9.98 -17.62 17.84
C PRO A 63 9.14 -16.37 18.15
N VAL A 64 8.38 -16.42 19.23
CA VAL A 64 7.67 -15.23 19.74
C VAL A 64 8.70 -14.28 20.34
N GLY A 65 8.98 -13.19 19.63
CA GLY A 65 9.90 -12.15 20.07
C GLY A 65 9.29 -11.24 21.13
N VAL A 66 10.14 -10.61 21.95
CA VAL A 66 9.73 -9.50 22.83
C VAL A 66 9.76 -8.18 22.05
N ILE A 67 8.86 -7.26 22.41
CA ILE A 67 8.86 -5.91 21.85
C ILE A 67 9.93 -5.09 22.59
N TYR A 68 10.85 -4.49 21.83
CA TYR A 68 11.86 -3.60 22.40
C TYR A 68 11.23 -2.33 22.97
N SER A 69 11.75 -1.85 24.10
CA SER A 69 11.31 -0.58 24.67
C SER A 69 11.68 0.57 23.74
N LEU A 70 10.68 1.37 23.38
CA LEU A 70 10.85 2.57 22.59
C LEU A 70 10.81 3.80 23.50
N SER A 71 11.53 4.85 23.13
CA SER A 71 11.32 6.18 23.72
C SER A 71 9.94 6.73 23.36
N ASN A 72 9.53 7.81 24.03
CA ASN A 72 8.25 8.46 23.74
C ASN A 72 8.18 8.95 22.28
N GLN A 73 9.25 9.57 21.80
CA GLN A 73 9.32 10.09 20.43
C GLN A 73 9.24 8.96 19.38
N GLU A 74 9.93 7.85 19.60
CA GLU A 74 9.88 6.68 18.71
C GLU A 74 8.50 6.04 18.74
N SER A 75 7.86 5.97 19.91
CA SER A 75 6.51 5.44 20.08
C SER A 75 5.47 6.26 19.33
N ASP A 76 5.54 7.59 19.43
CA ASP A 76 4.63 8.49 18.72
C ASP A 76 4.81 8.37 17.21
N THR A 77 6.06 8.33 16.75
CA THR A 77 6.40 8.13 15.33
C THR A 77 5.84 6.81 14.81
N LEU A 78 6.03 5.72 15.57
CA LEU A 78 5.53 4.39 15.21
C LEU A 78 4.00 4.36 15.14
N ARG A 79 3.31 5.02 16.08
CA ARG A 79 1.85 5.08 16.11
C ARG A 79 1.28 5.81 14.90
N THR A 80 1.87 6.94 14.51
CA THR A 80 1.48 7.67 13.31
C THR A 80 1.67 6.80 12.07
N TYR A 81 2.85 6.19 11.92
CA TYR A 81 3.13 5.30 10.80
C TYR A 81 2.12 4.15 10.71
N ILE A 82 1.85 3.46 11.83
CA ILE A 82 0.88 2.36 11.86
C ILE A 82 -0.51 2.87 11.47
N SER A 83 -0.96 3.99 12.04
CA SER A 83 -2.30 4.54 11.76
C SER A 83 -2.47 4.85 10.27
N ASP A 84 -1.46 5.45 9.64
CA ASP A 84 -1.55 5.83 8.23
C ASP A 84 -1.49 4.61 7.30
N ASN A 85 -0.65 3.62 7.60
CA ASN A 85 -0.56 2.41 6.78
C ASN A 85 -1.75 1.45 6.98
N VAL A 86 -2.41 1.49 8.13
CA VAL A 86 -3.70 0.79 8.32
C VAL A 86 -4.80 1.43 7.47
N LYS A 87 -4.87 2.77 7.40
CA LYS A 87 -5.85 3.47 6.53
C LYS A 87 -5.66 3.14 5.05
N LYS A 88 -4.40 2.94 4.63
CA LYS A 88 -4.02 2.53 3.25
C LYS A 88 -4.18 1.03 2.99
N PHE A 89 -4.64 0.26 3.97
CA PHE A 89 -4.74 -1.21 3.91
C PHE A 89 -3.39 -1.93 3.65
N PHE A 90 -2.25 -1.27 3.87
CA PHE A 90 -0.92 -1.85 3.70
C PHE A 90 -0.59 -2.85 4.81
N ILE A 91 -1.12 -2.60 6.00
CA ILE A 91 -0.98 -3.47 7.16
C ILE A 91 -2.34 -3.68 7.82
N GLY A 92 -2.56 -4.87 8.39
CA GLY A 92 -3.80 -5.26 9.04
C GLY A 92 -3.54 -5.89 10.41
N THR A 93 -4.61 -5.99 11.22
CA THR A 93 -4.54 -6.72 12.49
C THR A 93 -4.43 -8.22 12.24
N SER A 94 -3.58 -8.89 13.01
CA SER A 94 -3.46 -10.35 13.02
C SER A 94 -3.61 -10.88 14.45
N SER A 95 -4.05 -12.12 14.58
CA SER A 95 -4.17 -12.86 15.84
C SER A 95 -3.09 -13.93 16.00
N SER A 96 -1.99 -13.81 15.25
CA SER A 96 -0.83 -14.72 15.31
C SER A 96 -0.15 -14.71 16.67
#